data_AF-A0A4Y8ZPD2-F1
#
_entry.id   AF-A0A4Y8ZPD2-F1
#
_cell.length_a   1.000
_cell.length_b   1.000
_cell.length_c   1.000
_cell.angle_alpha   90.00
_cell.angle_beta   90.00
_cell.angle_gamma   90.00
#
_symmetry.space_group_name_H-M   'P 1'
#
loop_
_entity.id
_entity.type
_entity.pdbx_description
1 polymer ?
#
loop_
_entity_poly.entity_id
_entity_poly.type
_entity_poly.pdbx_seq_one_letter_code
_entity_poly.pdbx_strand_id
1 'polypeptide(L)'
;MTLRRAFLLAALLGGAVPASAQTAPAAADVAVLVRDVEKGELLSAGDFTIEPRPLSQARGAVDIGAAAGKEALRRLRAGSTVRTGDLIRPQLVRRGEPVSINVRSGGLTITAQGKALSGGAQGELVRVVNTATNRTLDGIVEKAGSVRIAAQ
;
A
#
# COMPACT_ATOMS: atom_id res chain seq x y z
N MET A 1 86.91 27.98 8.18
CA MET A 1 86.08 27.71 9.37
C MET A 1 84.66 27.46 8.91
N THR A 2 84.23 26.18 8.92
CA THR A 2 82.85 25.67 9.13
C THR A 2 81.67 26.50 8.58
N LEU A 3 80.74 26.01 7.76
CA LEU A 3 80.26 24.64 7.59
C LEU A 3 79.41 24.55 6.31
N ARG A 4 79.59 23.45 5.57
CA ARG A 4 78.73 22.95 4.49
C ARG A 4 77.29 22.75 4.97
N ARG A 5 76.31 23.03 4.10
CA ARG A 5 75.13 22.18 3.76
C ARG A 5 74.17 23.02 2.90
N ALA A 6 74.09 22.84 1.59
CA ALA A 6 73.51 21.71 0.85
C ALA A 6 71.98 21.88 0.63
N PHE A 7 71.62 21.86 -0.67
CA PHE A 7 70.34 21.45 -1.29
C PHE A 7 69.16 22.44 -1.42
N LEU A 8 69.14 23.10 -2.60
CA LEU A 8 68.08 23.06 -3.63
C LEU A 8 66.84 22.18 -3.32
N LEU A 9 65.62 22.71 -3.47
CA LEU A 9 64.88 22.74 -4.75
C LEU A 9 63.49 23.40 -4.54
N ALA A 10 63.12 24.31 -5.44
CA ALA A 10 61.77 24.84 -5.59
C ALA A 10 60.94 23.92 -6.51
N ALA A 11 59.67 23.66 -6.16
CA ALA A 11 58.58 23.11 -6.98
C ALA A 11 57.50 22.58 -6.02
N LEU A 12 56.19 22.57 -6.26
CA LEU A 12 55.26 22.93 -7.33
C LEU A 12 53.87 22.69 -6.70
N LEU A 13 52.89 23.51 -7.05
CA LEU A 13 51.47 23.17 -7.29
C LEU A 13 50.77 22.03 -6.49
N GLY A 14 49.62 22.38 -5.89
CA GLY A 14 48.52 21.45 -5.53
C GLY A 14 48.20 21.50 -4.02
N GLY A 15 47.02 21.90 -3.53
CA GLY A 15 45.67 21.70 -4.05
C GLY A 15 45.03 20.51 -3.32
N ALA A 16 44.32 20.75 -2.20
CA ALA A 16 43.27 19.86 -1.66
C ALA A 16 42.56 20.49 -0.45
N VAL A 17 41.50 21.25 -0.71
CA VAL A 17 40.29 21.29 0.13
C VAL A 17 39.21 20.52 -0.66
N PRO A 18 38.23 19.82 -0.06
CA PRO A 18 38.11 19.28 1.28
C PRO A 18 37.96 17.73 1.25
N ALA A 19 38.11 17.07 2.39
CA ALA A 19 37.53 15.74 2.59
C ALA A 19 36.01 15.88 2.64
N SER A 20 35.37 15.90 1.47
CA SER A 20 33.93 15.74 1.35
C SER A 20 33.59 14.36 1.90
N ALA A 21 33.01 14.34 3.11
CA ALA A 21 32.27 13.20 3.61
C ALA A 21 31.19 12.87 2.57
N GLN A 22 31.51 11.95 1.66
CA GLN A 22 30.53 11.27 0.85
C GLN A 22 29.80 10.33 1.82
N THR A 23 28.85 10.89 2.58
CA THR A 23 27.71 10.11 3.03
C THR A 23 27.12 9.53 1.75
N ALA A 24 27.50 8.29 1.43
CA ALA A 24 26.77 7.50 0.45
C ALA A 24 25.30 7.67 0.81
N PRO A 25 24.43 8.07 -0.13
CA PRO A 25 23.01 8.10 0.17
C PRO A 25 22.69 6.68 0.58
N ALA A 26 22.30 6.49 1.85
CA ALA A 26 21.84 5.19 2.28
C ALA A 26 20.77 4.76 1.25
N ALA A 27 21.02 3.63 0.62
CA ALA A 27 20.05 2.99 -0.24
C ALA A 27 19.24 2.09 0.67
N ALA A 28 17.92 2.15 0.53
CA ALA A 28 17.04 1.20 1.19
C ALA A 28 16.43 0.30 0.13
N ASP A 29 16.24 -0.94 0.51
CA ASP A 29 15.53 -1.94 -0.28
C ASP A 29 14.04 -1.55 -0.28
N VAL A 30 13.51 -1.23 -1.46
CA VAL A 30 12.14 -0.73 -1.61
C VAL A 30 11.34 -1.69 -2.48
N ALA A 31 10.12 -2.00 -2.04
CA ALA A 31 9.15 -2.72 -2.84
C ALA A 31 8.65 -1.83 -3.99
N VAL A 32 8.96 -2.25 -5.21
CA VAL A 32 8.57 -1.59 -6.45
C VAL A 32 7.66 -2.52 -7.25
N LEU A 33 6.62 -1.96 -7.87
CA LEU A 33 5.71 -2.74 -8.70
C LEU A 33 6.38 -3.17 -10.01
N VAL A 34 6.24 -4.45 -10.37
CA VAL A 34 6.77 -5.00 -11.63
C VAL A 34 5.81 -4.70 -12.80
N ARG A 35 4.53 -4.49 -12.50
CA ARG A 35 3.46 -4.24 -13.48
C ARG A 35 2.57 -3.07 -13.08
N ASP A 36 1.83 -2.57 -14.06
CA ASP A 36 0.73 -1.65 -13.78
C ASP A 36 -0.37 -2.38 -12.99
N VAL A 37 -0.87 -1.72 -11.95
CA VAL A 37 -1.96 -2.20 -11.09
C VAL A 37 -3.09 -1.19 -11.17
N GLU A 38 -4.28 -1.65 -11.55
CA GLU A 38 -5.42 -0.76 -11.69
C GLU A 38 -6.06 -0.45 -10.33
N LYS A 39 -6.86 0.63 -10.29
CA LYS A 39 -7.63 0.96 -9.09
C LYS A 39 -8.57 -0.19 -8.76
N GLY A 40 -8.56 -0.63 -7.51
CA GLY A 40 -9.43 -1.70 -7.04
C GLY A 40 -8.87 -3.11 -7.29
N GLU A 41 -7.62 -3.21 -7.69
CA GLU A 41 -6.96 -4.50 -7.91
C GLU A 41 -6.21 -4.96 -6.66
N LEU A 42 -6.24 -6.27 -6.40
CA LEU A 42 -5.58 -6.89 -5.26
C LEU A 42 -4.10 -7.12 -5.57
N LEU A 43 -3.23 -6.60 -4.71
CA LEU A 43 -1.78 -6.75 -4.87
C LEU A 43 -1.34 -8.09 -4.30
N SER A 44 -0.63 -8.86 -5.11
CA SER A 44 0.04 -10.10 -4.69
C SER A 44 1.50 -9.85 -4.36
N ALA A 45 2.11 -10.70 -3.54
CA ALA A 45 3.55 -10.61 -3.24
C ALA A 45 4.43 -10.71 -4.51
N GLY A 46 3.95 -11.43 -5.53
CA GLY A 46 4.66 -11.57 -6.83
C GLY A 46 4.59 -10.33 -7.72
N ASP A 47 3.76 -9.34 -7.40
CA ASP A 47 3.67 -8.08 -8.16
C ASP A 47 4.78 -7.10 -7.77
N PHE A 48 5.56 -7.43 -6.73
CA PHE A 48 6.62 -6.60 -6.20
C PHE A 48 8.00 -7.19 -6.50
N THR A 49 8.94 -6.31 -6.80
CA THR A 49 10.37 -6.57 -6.82
C THR A 49 11.05 -5.66 -5.80
N ILE A 50 12.17 -6.12 -5.26
CA ILE A 50 12.98 -5.31 -4.35
C ILE A 50 14.04 -4.61 -5.20
N GLU A 51 14.00 -3.28 -5.24
CA GLU A 51 15.04 -2.47 -5.88
C GLU A 51 15.72 -1.56 -4.86
N PRO A 52 17.06 -1.46 -4.89
CA PRO A 52 17.78 -0.50 -4.07
C PRO A 52 17.49 0.91 -4.59
N ARG A 53 16.79 1.71 -3.78
CA ARG A 53 16.44 3.09 -4.10
C ARG A 53 17.03 4.05 -3.06
N PRO A 54 17.37 5.30 -3.46
CA PRO A 54 17.87 6.29 -2.51
C PRO A 54 16.85 6.54 -1.40
N LEU A 55 17.30 6.73 -0.15
CA LEU A 55 16.44 6.93 1.02
C LEU A 55 15.31 7.95 0.81
N SER A 56 15.53 9.01 0.02
CA SER A 56 14.51 10.01 -0.32
C SER A 56 13.29 9.41 -1.01
N GLN A 57 13.48 8.37 -1.84
CA GLN A 57 12.41 7.65 -2.53
C GLN A 57 11.84 6.50 -1.68
N ALA A 58 12.64 5.93 -0.78
CA ALA A 58 12.22 4.88 0.15
C ALA A 58 11.34 5.38 1.30
N ARG A 59 11.33 6.69 1.58
CA ARG A 59 10.51 7.25 2.66
C ARG A 59 9.02 6.96 2.43
N GLY A 60 8.43 6.19 3.36
CA GLY A 60 7.03 5.81 3.33
C GLY A 60 6.70 4.66 2.38
N ALA A 61 7.73 4.00 1.80
CA ALA A 61 7.56 2.73 1.10
C ALA A 61 7.01 1.68 2.08
N VAL A 62 6.07 0.87 1.61
CA VAL A 62 5.55 -0.26 2.37
C VAL A 62 6.30 -1.54 1.99
N ASP A 63 6.55 -2.41 2.96
CA ASP A 63 7.13 -3.72 2.70
C ASP A 63 6.17 -4.60 1.89
N ILE A 64 6.73 -5.53 1.10
CA ILE A 64 5.96 -6.48 0.27
C ILE A 64 4.94 -7.24 1.14
N GLY A 65 5.34 -7.71 2.32
CA GLY A 65 4.44 -8.44 3.22
C GLY A 65 3.28 -7.59 3.76
N ALA A 66 3.49 -6.29 3.92
CA ALA A 66 2.45 -5.35 4.37
C ALA A 66 1.60 -4.82 3.21
N ALA A 67 2.06 -4.95 1.97
CA ALA A 67 1.37 -4.54 0.76
C ALA A 67 0.56 -5.68 0.13
N ALA A 68 1.05 -6.91 0.23
CA ALA A 68 0.38 -8.10 -0.26
C ALA A 68 -0.97 -8.31 0.46
N GLY A 69 -1.99 -8.68 -0.32
CA GLY A 69 -3.37 -8.88 0.17
C GLY A 69 -4.16 -7.58 0.38
N LYS A 70 -3.58 -6.42 0.06
CA LYS A 70 -4.29 -5.14 0.02
C LYS A 70 -4.74 -4.82 -1.40
N GLU A 71 -5.65 -3.87 -1.51
CA GLU A 71 -6.19 -3.39 -2.79
C GLU A 71 -5.67 -1.99 -3.09
N ALA A 72 -5.38 -1.71 -4.36
CA ALA A 72 -4.87 -0.42 -4.79
C ALA A 72 -5.98 0.64 -4.74
N LEU A 73 -5.76 1.72 -3.97
CA LEU A 73 -6.72 2.82 -3.87
C LEU A 73 -6.82 3.63 -5.18
N ARG A 74 -5.74 3.64 -5.95
CA ARG A 74 -5.60 4.33 -7.23
C ARG A 74 -4.80 3.45 -8.19
N ARG A 75 -4.75 3.86 -9.46
CA ARG A 75 -3.86 3.25 -10.44
C ARG A 75 -2.40 3.45 -10.02
N LEU A 76 -1.64 2.37 -9.97
CA LEU A 76 -0.20 2.37 -9.69
C LEU A 76 0.55 1.89 -10.93
N ARG A 77 1.70 2.50 -11.19
CA ARG A 77 2.51 2.19 -12.37
C ARG A 77 3.59 1.17 -12.03
N ALA A 78 3.96 0.37 -13.02
CA ALA A 78 5.22 -0.37 -12.98
C ALA A 78 6.39 0.59 -12.68
N GLY A 79 7.33 0.15 -11.86
CA GLY A 79 8.47 0.96 -11.42
C GLY A 79 8.14 1.97 -10.31
N SER A 80 6.88 2.08 -9.87
CA SER A 80 6.51 2.99 -8.78
C SER A 80 6.64 2.34 -7.40
N THR A 81 7.10 3.15 -6.44
CA THR A 81 7.12 2.78 -5.02
C THR A 81 5.72 2.86 -4.44
N VAL A 82 5.26 1.76 -3.83
CA VAL A 82 3.96 1.70 -3.17
C VAL A 82 4.08 2.23 -1.74
N ARG A 83 3.11 3.03 -1.32
CA ARG A 83 3.04 3.57 0.04
C ARG A 83 1.78 3.10 0.75
N THR A 84 1.78 3.17 2.07
CA THR A 84 0.59 2.82 2.88
C THR A 84 -0.67 3.59 2.48
N GLY A 85 -0.53 4.88 2.10
CA GLY A 85 -1.65 5.70 1.63
C GLY A 85 -2.17 5.36 0.23
N ASP A 86 -1.46 4.52 -0.51
CA ASP A 86 -1.88 4.04 -1.83
C ASP A 86 -2.69 2.74 -1.74
N LEU A 87 -2.78 2.16 -0.54
CA LEU A 87 -3.35 0.86 -0.28
C LEU A 87 -4.55 0.96 0.65
N ILE A 88 -5.57 0.17 0.34
CA ILE A 88 -6.73 -0.03 1.20
C ILE A 88 -6.90 -1.50 1.52
N ARG A 89 -7.70 -1.78 2.56
CA ARG A 89 -8.18 -3.15 2.78
C ARG A 89 -9.01 -3.59 1.57
N PRO A 90 -8.93 -4.87 1.18
CA PRO A 90 -9.69 -5.39 0.07
C PRO A 90 -11.19 -5.17 0.31
N GLN A 91 -11.82 -4.51 -0.64
CA GLN A 91 -13.22 -4.21 -0.63
C GLN A 91 -13.98 -5.48 -1.00
N LEU A 92 -14.53 -6.14 0.02
CA LEU A 92 -15.27 -7.40 -0.13
C LEU A 92 -16.67 -7.20 -0.72
N VAL A 93 -17.20 -5.99 -0.63
CA VAL A 93 -18.49 -5.60 -1.20
C VAL A 93 -18.32 -4.27 -1.90
N ARG A 94 -18.67 -4.19 -3.18
CA ARG A 94 -18.64 -2.94 -3.96
C ARG A 94 -20.03 -2.36 -4.14
N ARG A 95 -20.10 -1.04 -4.32
CA ARG A 95 -21.37 -0.36 -4.61
C ARG A 95 -21.97 -0.92 -5.91
N GLY A 96 -23.23 -1.31 -5.83
CA GLY A 96 -24.00 -1.86 -6.94
C GLY A 96 -23.89 -3.38 -7.10
N GLU A 97 -23.05 -4.05 -6.32
CA GLU A 97 -22.88 -5.49 -6.37
C GLU A 97 -24.06 -6.22 -5.70
N PRO A 98 -24.50 -7.38 -6.23
CA PRO A 98 -25.45 -8.23 -5.53
C PRO A 98 -24.83 -8.76 -4.23
N VAL A 99 -25.58 -8.69 -3.14
CA VAL A 99 -25.14 -9.15 -1.82
C VAL A 99 -26.17 -10.02 -1.15
N SER A 100 -25.71 -11.03 -0.41
CA SER A 100 -26.51 -11.82 0.50
C SER A 100 -26.57 -11.15 1.88
N ILE A 101 -27.77 -10.78 2.27
CA ILE A 101 -28.09 -10.16 3.54
C ILE A 101 -28.41 -11.27 4.54
N ASN A 102 -27.54 -11.47 5.52
CA ASN A 102 -27.74 -12.42 6.61
C ASN A 102 -28.24 -11.68 7.86
N VAL A 103 -29.53 -11.81 8.13
CA VAL A 103 -30.15 -11.28 9.34
C VAL A 103 -30.07 -12.35 10.42
N ARG A 104 -29.44 -12.04 11.55
CA ARG A 104 -29.41 -12.93 12.72
C ARG A 104 -30.29 -12.35 13.82
N SER A 105 -31.24 -13.15 14.29
CA SER A 105 -32.11 -12.82 15.43
C SER A 105 -32.23 -14.06 16.33
N GLY A 106 -31.61 -14.02 17.50
CA GLY A 106 -31.51 -15.18 18.39
C GLY A 106 -30.87 -16.39 17.69
N GLY A 107 -31.60 -17.51 17.62
CA GLY A 107 -31.18 -18.75 16.94
C GLY A 107 -31.55 -18.83 15.44
N LEU A 108 -32.24 -17.82 14.89
CA LEU A 108 -32.68 -17.82 13.50
C LEU A 108 -31.72 -17.01 12.62
N THR A 109 -31.31 -17.60 11.50
CA THR A 109 -30.56 -16.92 10.43
C THR A 109 -31.43 -16.86 9.18
N ILE A 110 -31.76 -15.65 8.74
CA ILE A 110 -32.52 -15.40 7.51
C ILE A 110 -31.54 -14.85 6.47
N THR A 111 -31.49 -15.48 5.30
CA THR A 111 -30.71 -14.98 4.15
C THR A 111 -31.65 -14.37 3.13
N ALA A 112 -31.43 -13.11 2.79
CA ALA A 112 -32.15 -12.39 1.74
C ALA A 112 -31.18 -11.90 0.67
N GLN A 113 -31.66 -11.75 -0.56
CA GLN A 113 -30.88 -11.12 -1.62
C GLN A 113 -31.07 -9.61 -1.57
N GLY A 114 -29.99 -8.89 -1.88
CA GLY A 114 -29.97 -7.45 -1.90
C GLY A 114 -28.90 -6.91 -2.84
N LYS A 115 -28.79 -5.59 -2.86
CA LYS A 115 -27.79 -4.86 -3.63
C LYS A 115 -27.07 -3.89 -2.72
N ALA A 116 -25.75 -3.85 -2.79
CA ALA A 116 -24.96 -2.92 -2.02
C ALA A 116 -25.14 -1.48 -2.54
N LEU A 117 -25.46 -0.55 -1.65
CA LEU A 117 -25.53 0.88 -1.94
C LEU A 117 -24.20 1.59 -1.63
N SER A 118 -23.43 1.05 -0.68
CA SER A 118 -22.06 1.44 -0.40
C SER A 118 -21.15 0.22 -0.45
N GLY A 119 -19.89 0.44 -0.81
CA GLY A 119 -18.88 -0.60 -0.68
C GLY A 119 -18.13 -0.50 0.65
N GLY A 120 -17.49 -1.59 1.06
CA GLY A 120 -16.73 -1.66 2.30
C GLY A 120 -15.86 -2.92 2.38
N ALA A 121 -14.85 -2.86 3.25
CA ALA A 121 -14.00 -4.00 3.58
C ALA A 121 -14.65 -4.87 4.66
N GLN A 122 -14.02 -6.01 4.98
CA GLN A 122 -14.46 -6.87 6.07
C GLN A 122 -14.60 -6.09 7.39
N GLY A 123 -15.73 -6.27 8.09
CA GLY A 123 -16.01 -5.61 9.36
C GLY A 123 -16.44 -4.15 9.24
N GLU A 124 -16.51 -3.59 8.04
CA GLU A 124 -16.97 -2.23 7.81
C GLU A 124 -18.49 -2.16 7.66
N LEU A 125 -19.07 -1.01 8.03
CA LEU A 125 -20.49 -0.75 7.92
C LEU A 125 -20.84 -0.39 6.48
N VAL A 126 -21.77 -1.13 5.89
CA VAL A 126 -22.24 -0.95 4.52
C VAL A 126 -23.74 -0.86 4.46
N ARG A 127 -24.21 0.02 3.58
CA ARG A 127 -25.64 0.19 3.31
C ARG A 127 -26.04 -0.72 2.16
N VAL A 128 -27.10 -1.49 2.35
CA VAL A 128 -27.62 -2.44 1.37
C VAL A 128 -29.12 -2.19 1.18
N VAL A 129 -29.63 -2.45 -0.02
CA VAL A 129 -31.07 -2.46 -0.29
C VAL A 129 -31.51 -3.91 -0.50
N ASN A 130 -32.55 -4.32 0.22
CA ASN A 130 -33.18 -5.62 0.00
C ASN A 130 -34.01 -5.55 -1.28
N THR A 131 -33.69 -6.38 -2.27
CA THR A 131 -34.37 -6.34 -3.59
C THR A 131 -35.80 -6.88 -3.55
N ALA A 132 -36.17 -7.65 -2.52
CA ALA A 132 -37.53 -8.18 -2.36
C ALA A 132 -38.49 -7.17 -1.71
N THR A 133 -37.99 -6.32 -0.79
CA THR A 133 -38.83 -5.37 -0.03
C THR A 133 -38.54 -3.90 -0.34
N ASN A 134 -37.51 -3.62 -1.16
CA ASN A 134 -36.95 -2.29 -1.41
C ASN A 134 -36.57 -1.51 -0.14
N ARG A 135 -36.40 -2.19 0.99
CA ARG A 135 -35.97 -1.56 2.24
C ARG A 135 -34.45 -1.40 2.23
N THR A 136 -34.00 -0.22 2.62
CA THR A 136 -32.58 0.04 2.88
C THR A 136 -32.25 -0.38 4.29
N LEU A 137 -31.14 -1.11 4.45
CA LEU A 137 -30.67 -1.65 5.70
C LEU A 137 -29.18 -1.35 5.85
N ASP A 138 -28.76 -1.10 7.08
CA ASP A 138 -27.35 -0.96 7.44
C ASP A 138 -26.86 -2.27 8.06
N GLY A 139 -25.73 -2.75 7.58
CA GLY A 139 -25.14 -4.00 8.04
C GLY A 139 -23.62 -3.96 8.01
N ILE A 140 -23.00 -5.03 8.48
CA ILE A 140 -21.54 -5.18 8.56
C ILE A 140 -21.11 -6.23 7.55
N VAL A 141 -20.09 -5.96 6.75
CA VAL A 141 -19.55 -6.95 5.82
C VAL A 141 -18.91 -8.11 6.59
N GLU A 142 -19.42 -9.33 6.42
CA GLU A 142 -18.80 -10.53 6.99
C GLU A 142 -17.77 -11.15 6.05
N LYS A 143 -18.14 -11.27 4.77
CA LYS A 143 -17.36 -11.95 3.71
C LYS A 143 -17.67 -11.30 2.35
N ALA A 144 -16.95 -11.72 1.31
CA ALA A 144 -17.21 -11.30 -0.07
C ALA A 144 -18.70 -11.49 -0.40
N GLY A 145 -19.36 -10.42 -0.83
CA GLY A 145 -20.78 -10.42 -1.17
C GLY A 145 -21.75 -10.75 -0.01
N SER A 146 -21.32 -10.77 1.25
CA SER A 146 -22.15 -11.14 2.40
C SER A 146 -22.15 -10.07 3.49
N VAL A 147 -23.33 -9.63 3.87
CA VAL A 147 -23.55 -8.57 4.87
C VAL A 147 -24.41 -9.10 6.01
N ARG A 148 -23.95 -8.93 7.24
CA ARG A 148 -24.70 -9.28 8.46
C ARG A 148 -25.46 -8.08 8.99
N ILE A 149 -26.72 -8.30 9.32
CA ILE A 149 -27.57 -7.32 10.00
C ILE A 149 -27.95 -7.90 11.35
N ALA A 150 -27.74 -7.11 12.41
CA ALA A 150 -28.36 -7.41 13.70
C ALA A 150 -29.82 -6.98 13.61
N ALA A 151 -30.75 -7.94 13.72
CA ALA A 151 -32.14 -7.58 13.93
C ALA A 151 -32.24 -6.79 15.23
N GLN A 152 -32.84 -5.59 15.17
CA GLN A 152 -33.23 -4.84 16.36
C GLN A 152 -34.60 -5.29 16.84
#